data_AF-A0A4V6PAP0-F1
#
_entry.id   AF-A0A4V6PAP0-F1
#
_cell.length_a   1.000
_cell.length_b   1.000
_cell.length_c   1.000
_cell.angle_alpha   90.00
_cell.angle_beta   90.00
_cell.angle_gamma   90.00
#
_symmetry.space_group_name_H-M   'P 1'
#
loop_
_entity.id
_entity.type
_entity.pdbx_description
1 polymer ?
#
loop_
_entity_poly.entity_id
_entity_poly.type
_entity_poly.pdbx_seq_one_letter_code
_entity_poly.pdbx_strand_id
1 'polypeptide(L)'
;MSAAELEQAVQLLVRQVGHWEQPRWAATGATGNVSRADAVHRLVQEIANLAADAEGEPRRTVPRLTNDLALTDQLRVVAADLIAAGAAPEVLAGAAAEVTATRSAL
;
A
#
# COMPACT_ATOMS: atom_id res chain seq x y z
N MET A 1 8.00 -12.13 -9.66
CA MET A 1 7.59 -10.85 -10.28
C MET A 1 8.70 -9.83 -10.06
N SER A 2 8.80 -8.81 -10.89
CA SER A 2 9.85 -7.78 -10.89
C SER A 2 9.40 -6.48 -10.18
N ALA A 3 10.36 -5.64 -9.79
CA ALA A 3 10.09 -4.32 -9.20
C ALA A 3 9.12 -3.47 -10.05
N ALA A 4 9.24 -3.54 -11.38
CA ALA A 4 8.37 -2.82 -12.31
C ALA A 4 6.89 -3.22 -12.20
N GLU A 5 6.59 -4.48 -11.87
CA GLU A 5 5.21 -4.95 -11.71
C GLU A 5 4.58 -4.39 -10.42
N LEU A 6 5.35 -4.30 -9.34
CA LEU A 6 4.92 -3.64 -8.11
C LEU A 6 4.68 -2.14 -8.33
N GLU A 7 5.61 -1.44 -8.98
CA GLU A 7 5.47 -0.03 -9.34
C GLU A 7 4.20 0.22 -10.16
N GLN A 8 3.95 -0.62 -11.16
CA GLN A 8 2.76 -0.54 -12.00
C GLN A 8 1.48 -0.75 -11.18
N ALA A 9 1.46 -1.75 -10.29
CA ALA A 9 0.30 -2.01 -9.43
C ALA A 9 -0.01 -0.82 -8.51
N VAL A 10 1.02 -0.24 -7.88
CA VAL A 10 0.92 0.96 -7.04
C VAL A 10 0.42 2.15 -7.83
N GLN A 11 0.98 2.39 -9.02
CA GLN A 11 0.54 3.49 -9.88
C GLN A 11 -0.94 3.39 -10.23
N LEU A 12 -1.44 2.19 -10.53
CA LEU A 12 -2.86 1.98 -10.86
C LEU A 12 -3.77 2.25 -9.66
N LEU A 13 -3.41 1.78 -8.45
CA LEU A 13 -4.17 2.08 -7.25
C LEU A 13 -4.19 3.59 -6.99
N VAL A 14 -3.03 4.25 -7.06
CA VAL A 14 -2.96 5.69 -6.79
C VAL A 14 -3.74 6.50 -7.83
N ARG A 15 -3.75 6.11 -9.11
CA ARG A 15 -4.60 6.77 -10.11
C ARG A 15 -6.10 6.63 -9.79
N GLN A 16 -6.52 5.48 -9.25
CA GLN A 16 -7.92 5.24 -8.88
C GLN A 16 -8.38 6.08 -7.68
N VAL A 17 -7.51 6.28 -6.69
CA VAL A 17 -7.89 6.91 -5.41
C VAL A 17 -7.34 8.33 -5.21
N GLY A 18 -6.38 8.76 -6.03
CA GLY A 18 -5.69 10.05 -5.86
C GLY A 18 -6.57 11.28 -6.07
N HIS A 19 -7.75 11.10 -6.65
CA HIS A 19 -8.75 12.16 -6.81
C HIS A 19 -9.88 12.08 -5.75
N TRP A 20 -9.77 11.17 -4.78
CA TRP A 20 -10.82 10.98 -3.78
C TRP A 20 -10.75 12.05 -2.71
N GLU A 21 -11.92 12.56 -2.33
CA GLU A 21 -12.08 13.44 -1.18
C GLU A 21 -12.43 12.64 0.09
N GLN A 22 -12.34 13.29 1.25
CA GLN A 22 -12.52 12.69 2.57
C GLN A 22 -13.79 11.82 2.71
N PRO A 23 -14.98 12.21 2.21
CA PRO A 23 -16.17 11.36 2.32
C PRO A 23 -16.04 10.02 1.60
N ARG A 24 -15.31 9.97 0.47
CA ARG A 24 -15.12 8.75 -0.30
C ARG A 24 -14.12 7.81 0.37
N TRP A 25 -13.11 8.36 1.03
CA TRP A 25 -12.16 7.64 1.88
C TRP A 25 -12.80 7.02 3.12
N ALA A 26 -13.73 7.76 3.76
CA ALA A 26 -14.45 7.29 4.94
C ALA A 26 -15.49 6.20 4.63
N ALA A 27 -15.92 6.08 3.37
CA ALA A 27 -16.89 5.06 2.97
C ALA A 27 -16.33 3.64 3.12
N THR A 28 -17.23 2.71 3.42
CA THR A 28 -16.93 1.28 3.55
C THR A 28 -16.50 0.68 2.22
N GLY A 29 -15.49 -0.19 2.24
CA GLY A 29 -15.05 -0.96 1.07
C GLY A 29 -16.04 -2.06 0.66
N ALA A 30 -15.80 -2.70 -0.49
CA ALA A 30 -16.71 -3.70 -1.05
C ALA A 30 -16.74 -5.02 -0.25
N THR A 31 -15.69 -5.34 0.51
CA THR A 31 -15.48 -6.68 1.11
C THR A 31 -15.40 -6.71 2.63
N GLY A 32 -15.90 -5.70 3.35
CA GLY A 32 -15.94 -5.75 4.81
C GLY A 32 -16.50 -4.50 5.47
N ASN A 33 -16.47 -4.45 6.81
CA ASN A 33 -16.95 -3.32 7.62
C ASN A 33 -15.88 -2.26 7.92
N VAL A 34 -14.79 -2.20 7.13
CA VAL A 34 -13.71 -1.21 7.33
C VAL A 34 -13.82 -0.10 6.28
N SER A 35 -13.36 1.09 6.65
CA SER A 35 -13.29 2.20 5.68
C SER A 35 -12.25 1.88 4.60
N ARG A 36 -12.43 2.45 3.41
CA ARG A 36 -11.44 2.40 2.33
C ARG A 36 -10.08 2.91 2.78
N ALA A 37 -10.09 3.93 3.64
CA ALA A 37 -8.89 4.51 4.20
C ALA A 37 -8.14 3.57 5.15
N ASP A 38 -8.85 2.74 5.92
CA ASP A 38 -8.26 1.70 6.77
C ASP A 38 -7.68 0.56 5.93
N ALA A 39 -8.37 0.18 4.84
CA ALA A 39 -7.88 -0.84 3.93
C ALA A 39 -6.54 -0.43 3.28
N VAL A 40 -6.45 0.82 2.80
CA VAL A 40 -5.19 1.34 2.24
C VAL A 40 -4.12 1.53 3.32
N HIS A 41 -4.47 1.94 4.54
CA HIS A 41 -3.49 2.01 5.64
C HIS A 41 -2.88 0.66 5.97
N ARG A 42 -3.71 -0.39 6.02
CA ARG A 42 -3.24 -1.76 6.24
C ARG A 42 -2.27 -2.17 5.15
N LEU A 43 -2.60 -1.91 3.88
CA LEU A 43 -1.69 -2.17 2.76
C LEU A 43 -0.35 -1.44 2.93
N VAL A 44 -0.38 -0.15 3.32
CA VAL A 44 0.83 0.63 3.59
C VAL A 44 1.67 -0.02 4.69
N GLN A 45 1.03 -0.44 5.79
CA GLN A 45 1.72 -1.11 6.90
C GLN A 45 2.33 -2.45 6.47
N GLU A 46 1.62 -3.25 5.70
CA GLU A 46 2.13 -4.55 5.24
C GLU A 46 3.35 -4.38 4.32
N ILE A 47 3.31 -3.43 3.39
CA ILE A 47 4.48 -3.16 2.53
C ILE A 47 5.67 -2.66 3.36
N ALA A 48 5.44 -1.79 4.34
CA ALA A 48 6.49 -1.33 5.25
C ALA A 48 7.10 -2.48 6.08
N ASN A 49 6.28 -3.45 6.51
CA ASN A 49 6.76 -4.65 7.20
C ASN A 49 7.67 -5.47 6.30
N LEU A 50 7.28 -5.68 5.03
CA LEU A 50 8.09 -6.40 4.05
C LEU A 50 9.42 -5.69 3.77
N ALA A 51 9.43 -4.35 3.73
CA ALA A 51 10.65 -3.57 3.56
C ALA A 51 11.59 -3.76 4.75
N ALA A 52 11.08 -3.63 5.97
CA ALA A 52 11.86 -3.88 7.18
C ALA A 52 12.42 -5.31 7.24
N ASP A 53 11.63 -6.31 6.85
CA ASP A 53 12.08 -7.71 6.79
C ASP A 53 13.22 -7.90 5.77
N ALA A 54 13.13 -7.24 4.61
CA ALA A 54 14.18 -7.29 3.57
C ALA A 54 15.47 -6.60 4.01
N GLU A 55 15.38 -5.54 4.80
CA GLU A 55 16.52 -4.82 5.38
C GLU A 55 17.11 -5.51 6.63
N GLY A 56 16.39 -6.47 7.22
CA GLY A 56 16.76 -7.06 8.51
C GLY A 56 16.54 -6.12 9.70
N GLU A 57 15.67 -5.13 9.54
CA GLU A 57 15.34 -4.12 10.54
C GLU A 57 14.06 -4.48 11.32
N PRO A 58 13.88 -3.94 12.55
CA PRO A 58 12.64 -4.13 13.28
C PRO A 58 11.45 -3.49 12.55
N ARG A 59 10.34 -4.23 12.46
CA ARG A 59 9.07 -3.69 11.96
C ARG A 59 8.57 -2.54 12.86
N ARG A 60 8.15 -1.44 12.23
CA ARG A 60 7.63 -0.24 12.92
C ARG A 60 6.24 0.09 12.41
N THR A 61 5.41 0.66 13.29
CA THR A 61 4.09 1.14 12.89
C THR A 61 4.22 2.37 12.01
N VAL A 62 3.59 2.35 10.83
CA VAL A 62 3.47 3.52 9.95
C VAL A 62 2.45 4.48 10.55
N PRO A 63 2.82 5.73 10.86
CA PRO A 63 1.90 6.70 11.43
C PRO A 63 0.69 6.94 10.53
N ARG A 64 -0.51 6.98 11.12
CA ARG A 64 -1.70 7.49 10.44
C ARG A 64 -1.71 9.01 10.52
N LEU A 65 -1.60 9.68 9.37
CA LEU A 65 -1.61 11.14 9.30
C LEU A 65 -3.02 11.70 9.49
N THR A 66 -3.11 13.01 9.76
CA THR A 66 -4.37 13.71 10.09
C THR A 66 -5.43 13.62 8.99
N ASN A 67 -5.03 13.41 7.74
CA ASN A 67 -5.95 13.20 6.63
C ASN A 67 -5.55 11.98 5.80
N ASP A 68 -6.54 11.41 5.11
CA ASP A 68 -6.39 10.15 4.38
C ASP A 68 -5.84 10.35 2.96
N LEU A 69 -5.75 11.60 2.49
CA LEU A 69 -5.21 11.93 1.18
C LEU A 69 -3.72 11.56 1.08
N ALA A 70 -3.00 11.68 2.20
CA ALA A 70 -1.60 11.33 2.29
C ALA A 70 -1.31 9.83 2.15
N LEU A 71 -2.32 8.96 2.20
CA LEU A 71 -2.13 7.51 2.06
C LEU A 71 -1.53 7.13 0.69
N THR A 72 -1.85 7.89 -0.35
CA THR A 72 -1.29 7.66 -1.68
C THR A 72 0.21 7.89 -1.73
N ASP A 73 0.70 8.90 -1.01
CA ASP A 73 2.13 9.18 -0.91
C ASP A 73 2.83 8.21 0.04
N GLN A 74 2.21 7.87 1.17
CA GLN A 74 2.75 6.83 2.06
C GLN A 74 2.94 5.50 1.32
N LEU A 75 1.96 5.09 0.50
CA LEU A 75 2.06 3.87 -0.31
C LEU A 75 3.23 3.92 -1.30
N ARG A 76 3.44 5.06 -1.97
CA ARG A 76 4.57 5.24 -2.89
C ARG A 76 5.90 5.11 -2.17
N VAL A 77 6.03 5.73 -1.00
CA VAL A 77 7.26 5.70 -0.19
C VAL A 77 7.59 4.27 0.21
N VAL A 78 6.66 3.57 0.86
CA VAL A 78 6.95 2.20 1.37
C VAL A 78 7.19 1.20 0.24
N ALA A 79 6.56 1.38 -0.93
CA ALA A 79 6.82 0.55 -2.11
C ALA A 79 8.23 0.81 -2.69
N ALA A 80 8.66 2.07 -2.73
CA ALA A 80 10.02 2.43 -3.13
C ALA A 80 11.05 1.88 -2.14
N ASP A 81 10.77 1.94 -0.83
CA ASP A 81 11.63 1.38 0.21
C ASP A 81 11.77 -0.14 0.04
N LEU A 82 10.67 -0.87 -0.19
CA LEU A 82 10.70 -2.32 -0.43
C LEU A 82 11.56 -2.70 -1.66
N ILE A 83 11.50 -1.89 -2.72
CA ILE A 83 12.31 -2.09 -3.93
C ILE A 83 13.79 -1.78 -3.65
N ALA A 84 14.05 -0.68 -2.94
CA ALA A 84 15.40 -0.25 -2.57
C ALA A 84 16.09 -1.25 -1.62
N ALA A 85 15.32 -1.88 -0.74
CA ALA A 85 15.76 -2.96 0.15
C ALA A 85 16.19 -4.24 -0.61
N GLY A 86 15.92 -4.33 -1.92
CA GLY A 86 16.32 -5.48 -2.73
C GLY A 86 15.54 -6.75 -2.39
N ALA A 87 14.26 -6.61 -2.02
CA ALA A 87 13.43 -7.74 -1.64
C ALA A 87 13.37 -8.83 -2.72
N ALA A 88 13.28 -10.08 -2.28
CA ALA A 88 13.24 -11.24 -3.17
C ALA A 88 12.07 -11.17 -4.18
N PRO A 89 12.22 -11.71 -5.41
CA PRO A 89 11.18 -11.65 -6.44
C PRO A 89 9.81 -12.21 -6.03
N GLU A 90 9.78 -13.15 -5.08
CA GLU A 90 8.57 -13.75 -4.52
C GLU A 90 7.87 -12.78 -3.56
N VAL A 91 8.63 -12.00 -2.78
CA VAL A 91 8.11 -10.96 -1.89
C VAL A 91 7.50 -9.82 -2.70
N LEU A 92 8.22 -9.37 -3.74
CA LEU A 92 7.70 -8.38 -4.68
C LEU A 92 6.43 -8.87 -5.38
N ALA A 93 6.36 -10.18 -5.68
CA ALA A 93 5.17 -10.78 -6.24
C ALA A 93 3.96 -10.74 -5.29
N GLY A 94 4.17 -11.13 -4.04
CA GLY A 94 3.14 -11.07 -2.99
C GLY A 94 2.65 -9.64 -2.76
N ALA A 95 3.57 -8.67 -2.68
CA ALA A 95 3.22 -7.26 -2.50
C ALA A 95 2.34 -6.72 -3.65
N ALA A 96 2.71 -6.98 -4.90
CA ALA A 96 1.93 -6.51 -6.05
C ALA A 96 0.55 -7.19 -6.14
N ALA A 97 0.44 -8.46 -5.74
CA ALA A 97 -0.83 -9.15 -5.64
C ALA A 97 -1.73 -8.50 -4.57
N GLU A 98 -1.17 -8.17 -3.40
CA GLU A 98 -1.91 -7.51 -2.31
C GLU A 98 -2.37 -6.08 -2.70
N VAL A 99 -1.53 -5.32 -3.40
CA VAL A 99 -1.92 -4.02 -3.98
C VAL A 99 -3.09 -4.18 -4.95
N THR A 100 -3.04 -5.20 -5.81
CA THR A 100 -4.09 -5.46 -6.80
C THR A 100 -5.39 -5.93 -6.15
N ALA A 101 -5.30 -6.77 -5.11
CA ALA A 101 -6.44 -7.23 -4.33
C ALA A 101 -7.10 -6.07 -3.59
N THR A 102 -6.30 -5.23 -2.92
CA THR A 102 -6.77 -4.00 -2.26
C THR A 102 -7.48 -3.11 -3.27
N ARG A 103 -6.85 -2.80 -4.42
CA ARG A 103 -7.45 -1.98 -5.47
C ARG A 103 -8.82 -2.47 -5.92
N SER A 104 -8.97 -3.79 -6.06
CA SER A 104 -10.22 -4.43 -6.50
C SER A 104 -11.34 -4.38 -5.45
N ALA A 105 -11.00 -4.13 -4.18
CA ALA A 105 -11.94 -4.07 -3.06
C ALA A 105 -12.38 -2.64 -2.69
N LEU A 106 -11.78 -1.59 -3.29
CA LEU A 106 -12.06 -0.18 -3.00
C LEU A 106 -13.19 0.39 -3.88
#